data_AF-A0A806LIF9-F1
#
_entry.id   AF-A0A806LIF9-F1
#
_cell.length_a   1.000
_cell.length_b   1.000
_cell.length_c   1.000
_cell.angle_alpha   90.00
_cell.angle_beta   90.00
_cell.angle_gamma   90.00
#
_symmetry.space_group_name_H-M   'P 1'
#
loop_
_entity.id
_entity.type
_entity.pdbx_description
1 polymer ?
#
loop_
_entity_poly.entity_id
_entity_poly.type
_entity_poly.pdbx_seq_one_letter_code
_entity_poly.pdbx_strand_id
1 'polypeptide(L)'
;MFEKSVEELTQMGAQITTEEIKHQPELWEEAFANYQAKKDEIKAFLDKVVAEADGKKVRVIFTGAGTSAYTGDTVTPYLQSHADRDKFDFEAIASTDLVSAPYDFFKNLSSIF
;
A
#
# COMPACT_ATOMS: atom_id res chain seq x y z
N MET A 1 7.49 28.45 -1.56
CA MET A 1 6.37 27.62 -2.06
C MET A 1 5.08 28.02 -1.37
N PHE A 2 4.99 27.89 -0.04
CA PHE A 2 3.73 28.16 0.67
C PHE A 2 3.39 29.64 0.88
N GLU A 3 4.38 30.51 0.82
CA GLU A 3 4.26 31.98 0.96
C GLU A 3 4.06 32.72 -0.37
N LYS A 4 4.07 32.00 -1.51
CA LYS A 4 3.92 32.59 -2.85
C LYS A 4 2.45 32.76 -3.22
N SER A 5 2.14 33.79 -4.00
CA SER A 5 0.79 33.96 -4.55
C SER A 5 0.48 32.85 -5.57
N VAL A 6 -0.81 32.66 -5.88
CA VAL A 6 -1.23 31.72 -6.91
C VAL A 6 -0.60 32.08 -8.25
N GLU A 7 -0.59 33.37 -8.61
CA GLU A 7 -0.02 33.87 -9.87
C GLU A 7 1.47 33.58 -9.98
N GLU A 8 2.24 33.78 -8.91
CA GLU A 8 3.67 33.42 -8.88
C GLU A 8 3.87 31.92 -9.08
N LEU A 9 3.05 31.08 -8.45
CA LEU A 9 3.13 29.62 -8.57
C LEU A 9 2.71 29.14 -9.96
N THR A 10 1.70 29.77 -10.57
CA THR A 10 1.27 29.47 -11.95
C THR A 10 2.39 29.79 -12.94
N GLN A 11 3.05 30.95 -12.80
CA GLN A 11 4.18 31.32 -13.65
C GLN A 11 5.37 30.33 -13.54
N MET A 12 5.54 29.72 -12.37
CA MET A 12 6.56 28.69 -12.13
C MET A 12 6.13 27.28 -12.56
N GLY A 13 4.88 27.08 -13.03
CA GLY A 13 4.33 25.75 -13.31
C GLY A 13 4.14 24.88 -12.07
N ALA A 14 4.09 25.48 -10.87
CA ALA A 14 4.12 24.79 -9.58
C ALA A 14 2.81 24.87 -8.80
N GLN A 15 1.78 25.54 -9.33
CA GLN A 15 0.51 25.77 -8.64
C GLN A 15 -0.13 24.46 -8.16
N ILE A 16 -0.35 23.50 -9.06
CA ILE A 16 -1.09 22.26 -8.77
C ILE A 16 -0.36 21.43 -7.72
N THR A 17 0.91 21.10 -7.96
CA THR A 17 1.71 20.31 -7.00
C THR A 17 1.86 21.02 -5.65
N THR A 18 1.86 22.35 -5.64
CA THR A 18 1.89 23.11 -4.38
C THR A 18 0.61 22.96 -3.58
N GLU A 19 -0.52 23.03 -4.25
CA GLU A 19 -1.82 22.81 -3.64
C GLU A 19 -1.97 21.37 -3.12
N GLU A 20 -1.59 20.37 -3.94
CA GLU A 20 -1.63 18.95 -3.55
C GLU A 20 -0.79 18.67 -2.31
N ILE A 21 0.43 19.23 -2.22
CA ILE A 21 1.30 19.04 -1.05
C ILE A 21 0.69 19.70 0.20
N LYS A 22 0.14 20.91 0.06
CA LYS A 22 -0.48 21.64 1.18
C LYS A 22 -1.69 20.90 1.75
N HIS A 23 -2.46 20.22 0.91
CA HIS A 23 -3.72 19.58 1.26
C HIS A 23 -3.57 18.19 1.92
N GLN A 24 -2.35 17.66 2.00
CA GLN A 24 -2.13 16.33 2.57
C GLN A 24 -2.62 16.16 4.02
N PRO A 25 -2.47 17.12 4.96
CA PRO A 25 -2.98 16.96 6.31
C PRO A 25 -4.49 16.72 6.36
N GLU A 26 -5.28 17.49 5.64
CA GLU A 26 -6.74 17.32 5.57
C GLU A 26 -7.10 16.00 4.89
N LEU A 27 -6.43 15.65 3.78
CA LEU A 27 -6.62 14.37 3.10
C LEU A 27 -6.31 13.16 3.99
N TRP A 28 -5.35 13.28 4.91
CA TRP A 28 -5.05 12.21 5.87
C TRP A 28 -6.16 12.05 6.90
N GLU A 29 -6.75 13.13 7.39
CA GLU A 29 -7.91 13.09 8.29
C GLU A 29 -9.12 12.44 7.60
N GLU A 30 -9.39 12.81 6.35
CA GLU A 30 -10.44 12.19 5.54
C GLU A 30 -10.20 10.71 5.30
N ALA A 31 -8.97 10.33 4.91
CA ALA A 31 -8.59 8.94 4.71
C ALA A 31 -8.74 8.12 6.00
N PHE A 32 -8.36 8.69 7.14
CA PHE A 32 -8.51 8.04 8.44
C PHE A 32 -9.97 7.89 8.85
N ALA A 33 -10.79 8.92 8.66
CA ALA A 33 -12.23 8.86 8.91
C ALA A 33 -12.90 7.77 8.04
N ASN A 34 -12.53 7.69 6.76
CA ASN A 34 -13.00 6.65 5.84
C ASN A 34 -12.59 5.24 6.30
N TYR A 35 -11.35 5.07 6.76
CA TYR A 35 -10.89 3.80 7.35
C TYR A 35 -11.72 3.43 8.59
N GLN A 36 -11.91 4.37 9.51
CA GLN A 36 -12.64 4.14 10.74
C GLN A 36 -14.10 3.74 10.47
N ALA A 37 -14.76 4.37 9.50
CA ALA A 37 -16.12 4.02 9.10
C ALA A 37 -16.24 2.60 8.51
N LYS A 38 -15.17 2.05 7.93
CA LYS A 38 -15.14 0.72 7.29
C LYS A 38 -14.36 -0.32 8.08
N LYS A 39 -13.90 0.01 9.28
CA LYS A 39 -12.97 -0.81 10.05
C LYS A 39 -13.48 -2.24 10.28
N ASP A 40 -14.76 -2.38 10.62
CA ASP A 40 -15.36 -3.69 10.88
C ASP A 40 -15.50 -4.54 9.60
N GLU A 41 -15.82 -3.90 8.47
CA GLU A 41 -15.88 -4.55 7.15
C GLU A 41 -14.49 -5.06 6.73
N ILE A 42 -13.47 -4.20 6.83
CA ILE A 42 -12.08 -4.56 6.53
C ILE A 42 -11.63 -5.71 7.43
N LYS A 43 -11.95 -5.65 8.73
CA LYS A 43 -11.62 -6.73 9.67
C LYS A 43 -12.29 -8.04 9.27
N ALA A 44 -13.59 -8.02 8.98
CA ALA A 44 -14.33 -9.22 8.58
C ALA A 44 -13.77 -9.85 7.30
N PHE A 45 -13.35 -9.01 6.33
CA PHE A 45 -12.69 -9.49 5.12
C PHE A 45 -11.36 -10.19 5.42
N LEU A 46 -10.49 -9.56 6.23
CA LEU A 46 -9.19 -10.15 6.57
C LEU A 46 -9.34 -11.43 7.40
N ASP A 47 -10.28 -11.47 8.35
CA ASP A 47 -10.58 -12.66 9.14
C ASP A 47 -11.02 -13.82 8.23
N LYS A 48 -11.86 -13.54 7.22
CA LYS A 48 -12.28 -14.52 6.22
C LYS A 48 -11.10 -15.07 5.43
N VAL A 49 -10.20 -14.22 4.94
CA VAL A 49 -9.00 -14.64 4.20
C VAL A 49 -8.12 -15.55 5.05
N VAL A 50 -7.93 -15.21 6.34
CA VAL A 50 -7.17 -16.05 7.27
C VAL A 50 -7.85 -17.40 7.50
N ALA A 51 -9.18 -17.42 7.64
CA ALA A 51 -9.93 -18.66 7.80
C ALA A 51 -9.81 -19.58 6.57
N GLU A 52 -9.89 -19.01 5.36
CA GLU A 52 -9.75 -19.74 4.10
C GLU A 52 -8.32 -20.28 3.87
N ALA A 53 -7.31 -19.71 4.53
CA ALA A 53 -5.94 -20.21 4.46
C ALA A 53 -5.73 -21.54 5.22
N ASP A 54 -6.70 -22.00 6.00
CA ASP A 54 -6.71 -23.31 6.67
C ASP A 54 -5.42 -23.60 7.45
N GLY A 55 -5.03 -22.65 8.31
CA GLY A 55 -3.83 -22.75 9.13
C GLY A 55 -2.51 -22.49 8.40
N LYS A 56 -2.53 -22.21 7.09
CA LYS A 56 -1.36 -21.74 6.34
C LYS A 56 -1.21 -20.22 6.47
N LYS A 57 0.02 -19.73 6.29
CA LYS A 57 0.28 -18.29 6.21
C LYS A 57 -0.36 -17.69 4.96
N VAL A 58 -1.02 -16.55 5.14
CA VAL A 58 -1.49 -15.70 4.05
C VAL A 58 -0.33 -14.87 3.55
N ARG A 59 0.03 -15.04 2.28
CA ARG A 59 1.00 -14.18 1.62
C ARG A 59 0.33 -12.88 1.19
N VAL A 60 0.83 -11.75 1.67
CA VAL A 60 0.34 -10.40 1.38
C VAL A 60 1.38 -9.67 0.55
N ILE A 61 1.03 -9.34 -0.69
CA ILE A 61 1.91 -8.61 -1.61
C ILE A 61 1.41 -7.19 -1.75
N PHE A 62 2.16 -6.22 -1.24
CA PHE A 62 1.98 -4.81 -1.57
C PHE A 62 2.59 -4.54 -2.94
N THR A 63 1.80 -4.01 -3.87
CA THR A 63 2.24 -3.80 -5.25
C THR A 63 1.80 -2.45 -5.82
N GLY A 64 2.66 -1.88 -6.67
CA GLY A 64 2.47 -0.60 -7.34
C GLY A 64 3.63 -0.32 -8.30
N ALA A 65 3.53 0.73 -9.11
CA ALA A 65 4.60 1.18 -10.01
C ALA A 65 5.07 2.59 -9.62
N GLY A 66 6.37 2.84 -9.75
CA GLY A 66 6.97 4.13 -9.39
C GLY A 66 6.76 4.45 -7.91
N THR A 67 6.31 5.67 -7.61
CA THR A 67 6.09 6.13 -6.23
C THR A 67 5.09 5.25 -5.45
N SER A 68 4.15 4.60 -6.13
CA SER A 68 3.21 3.67 -5.49
C SER A 68 3.89 2.39 -4.97
N ALA A 69 5.00 1.96 -5.59
CA ALA A 69 5.77 0.82 -5.08
C ALA A 69 6.40 1.14 -3.72
N TYR A 70 6.88 2.38 -3.55
CA TYR A 70 7.53 2.83 -2.33
C TYR A 70 6.60 2.84 -1.11
N THR A 71 5.28 2.91 -1.30
CA THR A 71 4.31 2.70 -0.22
C THR A 71 4.50 1.33 0.42
N GLY A 72 4.63 0.27 -0.39
CA GLY A 72 4.89 -1.09 0.06
C GLY A 72 6.25 -1.20 0.77
N ASP A 73 7.30 -0.65 0.15
CA ASP A 73 8.65 -0.66 0.73
C ASP A 73 8.71 0.03 2.10
N THR A 74 7.91 1.08 2.29
CA THR A 74 7.85 1.85 3.54
C THR A 74 7.15 1.08 4.65
N VAL A 75 6.01 0.43 4.37
CA VAL A 75 5.18 -0.22 5.41
C VAL A 75 5.64 -1.64 5.74
N THR A 76 6.27 -2.34 4.80
CA THR A 76 6.63 -3.76 4.95
C THR A 76 7.57 -4.01 6.14
N PRO A 77 8.65 -3.24 6.39
CA PRO A 77 9.53 -3.45 7.54
C PRO A 77 8.81 -3.33 8.89
N TYR A 78 7.87 -2.39 9.00
CA TYR A 78 7.06 -2.23 10.20
C TYR A 78 6.18 -3.46 10.44
N LEU A 79 5.47 -3.92 9.41
CA LEU A 79 4.61 -5.11 9.49
C LEU A 79 5.43 -6.39 9.76
N GLN A 80 6.62 -6.52 9.17
CA GLN A 80 7.54 -7.61 9.43
C GLN A 80 8.09 -7.65 10.87
N SER A 81 7.95 -6.56 11.62
CA SER A 81 8.42 -6.46 13.01
C SER A 81 7.28 -6.50 14.04
N HIS A 82 6.06 -6.10 13.66
CA HIS A 82 4.96 -5.87 14.61
C HIS A 82 3.66 -6.62 14.29
N ALA A 83 3.49 -7.17 13.09
CA ALA A 83 2.30 -7.92 12.74
C ALA A 83 2.39 -9.40 13.17
N ASP A 84 1.25 -10.09 13.12
CA ASP A 84 1.17 -11.53 13.38
C ASP A 84 1.78 -12.33 12.22
N ARG A 85 3.09 -12.57 12.31
CA ARG A 85 3.86 -13.29 11.28
C ARG A 85 3.65 -14.79 11.25
N ASP A 86 2.91 -15.33 12.23
CA ASP A 86 2.46 -16.71 12.19
C ASP A 86 1.26 -16.86 11.25
N LYS A 87 0.49 -15.78 11.05
CA LYS A 87 -0.64 -15.74 10.10
C LYS A 87 -0.29 -15.11 8.76
N PHE A 88 0.60 -14.13 8.72
CA PHE A 88 0.87 -13.34 7.52
C PHE A 88 2.34 -13.36 7.13
N ASP A 89 2.60 -13.36 5.82
CA ASP A 89 3.91 -13.09 5.23
C ASP A 89 3.80 -11.87 4.30
N PHE A 90 4.50 -10.78 4.64
CA PHE A 90 4.36 -9.48 3.97
C PHE A 90 5.52 -9.21 3.03
N GLU A 91 5.22 -8.92 1.77
CA GLU A 91 6.21 -8.60 0.74
C GLU A 91 5.83 -7.31 0.00
N ALA A 92 6.83 -6.55 -0.41
CA ALA A 92 6.67 -5.46 -1.37
C ALA A 92 7.25 -5.92 -2.71
N ILE A 93 6.42 -5.98 -3.75
CA ILE A 93 6.86 -6.37 -5.10
C ILE A 93 6.24 -5.39 -6.09
N ALA A 94 7.08 -4.68 -6.84
CA ALA A 94 6.61 -3.71 -7.80
C ALA A 94 5.76 -4.40 -8.87
N SER A 95 4.69 -3.74 -9.33
CA SER A 95 3.80 -4.31 -10.34
C SER A 95 4.52 -4.49 -11.68
N THR A 96 5.55 -3.67 -11.94
CA THR A 96 6.46 -3.82 -13.08
C THR A 96 7.23 -5.14 -13.05
N ASP A 97 7.55 -5.65 -11.87
CA ASP A 97 8.26 -6.92 -11.69
C ASP A 97 7.28 -8.09 -11.85
N LEU A 98 6.10 -7.97 -11.24
CA LEU A 98 5.02 -8.97 -11.38
C LEU A 98 4.59 -9.17 -12.83
N VAL A 99 4.47 -8.09 -13.61
CA VAL A 99 4.04 -8.16 -15.01
C VAL A 99 5.17 -8.65 -15.93
N SER A 100 6.42 -8.27 -15.66
CA SER A 100 7.55 -8.67 -16.50
C SER A 100 8.01 -10.11 -16.26
N ALA A 101 7.88 -10.61 -15.03
CA ALA A 101 8.32 -11.95 -14.64
C ALA A 101 7.33 -12.64 -13.68
N PRO A 102 6.07 -12.85 -14.07
CA PRO A 102 5.02 -13.35 -13.16
C PRO A 102 5.36 -14.70 -12.52
N TYR A 103 6.05 -15.60 -13.23
CA TYR A 103 6.38 -16.93 -12.71
C TYR A 103 7.45 -16.93 -11.62
N ASP A 104 8.29 -15.90 -11.57
CA ASP A 104 9.33 -15.78 -10.55
C ASP A 104 8.71 -15.36 -9.20
N PHE A 105 7.64 -14.58 -9.25
CA PHE A 105 6.96 -14.04 -8.07
C PHE A 105 5.70 -14.80 -7.67
N PHE A 106 4.93 -15.30 -8.62
CA PHE A 106 3.76 -16.16 -8.39
C PHE A 106 4.16 -17.61 -8.67
N LYS A 107 4.82 -18.25 -7.70
CA LYS A 107 5.14 -19.67 -7.81
C LYS A 107 3.85 -20.48 -7.93
N ASN A 108 3.80 -21.38 -8.92
CA ASN A 108 2.84 -22.48 -8.91
C ASN A 108 3.20 -23.43 -7.76
N LEU A 109 2.24 -23.70 -6.87
CA LEU A 109 2.33 -24.68 -5.78
C LEU A 109 2.35 -26.15 -6.28
N SER A 110 2.88 -26.43 -7.48
CA SER A 110 2.88 -27.76 -8.11
C SER A 110 4.27 -28.40 -8.27
N SER A 111 5.27 -27.97 -7.49
CA SER A 111 6.51 -28.73 -7.34
C SER A 111 6.90 -28.85 -5.87
N ILE A 112 6.13 -29.68 -5.18
CA ILE A 112 6.69 -30.54 -4.14
C ILE A 112 7.29 -31.72 -4.92
N PHE A 113 8.61 -31.67 -5.16
CA PHE A 113 9.40 -32.90 -5.25
C PHE A 113 9.65 -33.40 -3.83
#